data_AF-A0A0C9UJC3-F1
#
_entry.id   AF-A0A0C9UJC3-F1
#
_cell.length_a   1.000
_cell.length_b   1.000
_cell.length_c   1.000
_cell.angle_alpha   90.00
_cell.angle_beta   90.00
_cell.angle_gamma   90.00
#
_symmetry.space_group_name_H-M   'P 1'
#
loop_
_entity.id
_entity.type
_entity.pdbx_description
1 polymer ?
#
loop_
_entity_poly.entity_id
_entity_poly.type
_entity_poly.pdbx_seq_one_letter_code
_entity_poly.pdbx_strand_id
1 'polypeptide(L)'
;MGAEAKIIAVFGDELTMRSLPNTHTPHLDLAFLPVADSLSSNINRLHFRVFNRAQTQTFWRVMNTKQNILICAPASSGKSTMAMLSACQTISKGSADSFALVIVSHRSQGKEIVSLYRLFQG
;
A
#
# COMPACT_ATOMS: atom_id res chain seq x y z
N MET A 1 41.91 -18.25 -30.24
CA MET A 1 42.37 -16.95 -29.72
C MET A 1 41.15 -16.09 -29.50
N GLY A 2 40.85 -15.73 -28.25
CA GLY A 2 39.67 -14.96 -27.87
C GLY A 2 39.89 -13.46 -28.07
N ALA A 3 38.89 -12.78 -28.64
CA ALA A 3 38.87 -11.33 -28.85
C ALA A 3 38.15 -10.65 -27.68
N GLU A 4 38.80 -10.61 -26.51
CA GLU A 4 38.31 -9.83 -25.38
C GLU A 4 39.15 -8.55 -25.25
N ALA A 5 38.47 -7.41 -25.17
CA ALA A 5 39.08 -6.12 -24.89
C ALA A 5 38.57 -5.62 -23.53
N LYS A 6 39.50 -5.29 -22.64
CA LYS A 6 39.18 -4.71 -21.32
C LYS A 6 39.27 -3.19 -21.41
N ILE A 7 38.16 -2.52 -21.15
CA ILE A 7 38.12 -1.05 -20.99
C ILE A 7 38.13 -0.76 -19.49
N ILE A 8 39.10 0.03 -19.04
CA ILE A 8 39.15 0.53 -17.66
C ILE A 8 38.56 1.93 -17.66
N ALA A 9 37.33 2.05 -17.18
CA ALA A 9 36.74 3.35 -16.89
C ALA A 9 37.14 3.76 -15.47
N VAL A 10 38.04 4.73 -15.35
CA VAL A 10 38.41 5.36 -14.07
C VAL A 10 37.61 6.65 -13.96
N PHE A 11 36.55 6.60 -13.17
CA PHE A 11 35.82 7.80 -12.79
C PHE A 11 36.47 8.27 -11.49
N GLY A 12 37.25 9.35 -11.53
CA GLY A 12 37.92 9.92 -10.35
C GLY A 12 36.91 10.49 -9.35
N ASP A 13 37.00 11.79 -9.06
CA ASP A 13 36.09 12.45 -8.10
C ASP A 13 34.71 12.83 -8.69
N GLU A 14 34.44 12.45 -9.95
CA GLU A 14 33.17 12.74 -10.64
C GLU A 14 32.00 11.89 -10.13
N LEU A 15 32.27 10.78 -9.44
CA LEU A 15 31.23 9.94 -8.83
C LEU A 15 30.99 10.33 -7.38
N THR A 16 29.91 11.07 -7.15
CA THR A 16 29.44 11.32 -5.78
C THR A 16 28.47 10.21 -5.33
N MET A 17 28.89 9.40 -4.35
CA MET A 17 28.00 8.43 -3.72
C MET A 17 26.95 9.14 -2.87
N ARG A 18 25.67 8.79 -3.04
CA ARG A 18 24.63 9.27 -2.13
C ARG A 18 24.78 8.59 -0.77
N SER A 19 24.57 9.34 0.30
CA SER A 19 24.48 8.78 1.66
C SER A 19 23.36 7.74 1.74
N LEU A 20 23.55 6.72 2.57
CA LEU A 20 22.52 5.72 2.85
C LEU A 20 21.24 6.41 3.37
N PRO A 21 20.07 6.11 2.77
CA PRO A 21 18.82 6.69 3.24
C PRO A 21 18.39 6.00 4.54
N ASN A 22 18.38 6.73 5.65
CA ASN A 22 17.81 6.29 6.94
C ASN A 22 16.34 6.73 7.08
N THR A 23 15.52 6.47 6.07
CA THR A 23 14.19 7.10 5.92
C THR A 23 13.02 6.18 6.27
N HIS A 24 13.25 4.96 6.77
CA HIS A 24 12.16 4.07 7.14
C HIS A 24 11.44 4.53 8.41
N THR A 25 10.13 4.68 8.31
CA THR A 25 9.29 4.93 9.48
C THR A 25 9.38 3.75 10.45
N PRO A 26 9.73 3.97 11.72
CA PRO A 26 9.79 2.89 12.69
C PRO A 26 8.41 2.26 12.87
N HIS A 27 8.38 0.95 13.05
CA HIS A 27 7.17 0.25 13.44
C HIS A 27 6.87 0.56 14.90
N LEU A 28 5.65 1.06 15.14
CA LEU A 28 5.15 1.27 16.48
C LEU A 28 4.67 -0.06 17.06
N ASP A 29 4.92 -0.26 18.35
CA ASP A 29 4.42 -1.45 19.08
C ASP A 29 2.95 -1.24 19.46
N LEU A 30 2.09 -1.33 18.44
CA LEU A 30 0.65 -1.17 18.55
C LEU A 30 -0.01 -2.54 18.67
N ALA A 31 -1.03 -2.63 19.54
CA ALA A 31 -1.94 -3.76 19.55
C ALA A 31 -2.60 -3.89 18.17
N PHE A 32 -2.68 -5.13 17.66
CA PHE A 32 -3.29 -5.36 16.37
C PHE A 32 -4.77 -4.99 16.36
N LEU A 33 -5.20 -4.29 15.31
CA LEU A 33 -6.54 -3.75 15.23
C LEU A 33 -7.54 -4.80 14.72
N PRO A 34 -8.59 -5.15 15.49
CA PRO A 34 -9.64 -6.05 15.03
C PRO A 34 -10.45 -5.42 13.89
N VAL A 35 -10.72 -6.21 12.86
CA VAL A 35 -11.48 -5.77 11.68
C VAL A 35 -12.93 -5.46 12.04
N ALA A 36 -13.55 -6.29 12.87
CA ALA A 36 -14.97 -6.18 13.24
C ALA A 36 -15.32 -4.85 13.92
N ASP A 37 -14.42 -4.33 14.76
CA ASP A 37 -14.66 -3.10 15.53
C ASP A 37 -14.35 -1.83 14.72
N SER A 38 -13.56 -1.98 13.65
CA SER A 38 -12.97 -0.85 12.92
C SER A 38 -13.72 -0.48 11.66
N LEU A 39 -14.60 -1.35 11.19
CA LEU A 39 -15.15 -1.32 9.84
C LEU A 39 -16.62 -1.74 9.88
N SER A 40 -17.50 -1.02 9.17
CA SER A 40 -18.95 -1.29 9.18
C SER A 40 -19.32 -2.62 8.48
N SER A 41 -20.56 -3.08 8.73
CA SER A 41 -21.12 -4.43 8.61
C SER A 41 -20.79 -5.32 7.40
N ASN A 42 -20.28 -4.80 6.29
CA ASN A 42 -20.05 -5.58 5.05
C ASN A 42 -18.68 -6.30 5.01
N ILE A 43 -17.97 -6.35 6.14
CA ILE A 43 -16.52 -6.61 6.19
C ILE A 43 -16.19 -7.98 6.83
N ASN A 44 -17.21 -8.69 7.31
CA ASN A 44 -17.12 -10.10 7.73
C ASN A 44 -16.69 -11.07 6.61
N ARG A 45 -16.58 -10.59 5.37
CA ARG A 45 -16.13 -11.34 4.20
C ARG A 45 -14.62 -11.30 3.96
N LEU A 46 -13.88 -10.48 4.72
CA LEU A 46 -12.42 -10.54 4.69
C LEU A 46 -11.94 -11.84 5.36
N HIS A 47 -11.01 -12.53 4.72
CA HIS A 47 -10.46 -13.80 5.24
C HIS A 47 -9.61 -13.65 6.51
N PHE A 48 -9.33 -12.41 6.94
CA PHE A 48 -8.58 -12.11 8.15
C PHE A 48 -9.45 -11.32 9.13
N ARG A 49 -9.27 -11.58 10.42
CA ARG A 49 -10.04 -10.95 11.50
C ARG A 49 -9.34 -9.75 12.14
N VAL A 50 -8.04 -9.61 11.89
CA VAL A 50 -7.18 -8.62 12.54
C VAL A 50 -6.18 -8.06 11.53
N PHE A 51 -5.97 -6.74 11.54
CA PHE A 51 -4.98 -6.07 10.72
C PHE A 51 -3.54 -6.37 11.18
N ASN A 52 -2.61 -6.49 10.23
CA ASN A 52 -1.19 -6.61 10.53
C ASN A 52 -0.59 -5.29 11.06
N ARG A 53 0.71 -5.27 11.42
CA ARG A 53 1.36 -4.06 11.99
C ARG A 53 1.28 -2.85 11.07
N ALA A 54 1.62 -3.03 9.79
CA ALA A 54 1.63 -1.93 8.82
C ALA A 54 0.21 -1.39 8.56
N GLN A 55 -0.77 -2.28 8.43
CA GLN A 55 -2.18 -1.92 8.27
C GLN A 55 -2.70 -1.20 9.51
N THR A 56 -2.45 -1.74 10.71
CA THR A 56 -2.84 -1.13 11.99
C THR A 56 -2.26 0.28 12.14
N GLN A 57 -0.96 0.44 11.89
CA GLN A 57 -0.28 1.73 12.00
C GLN A 57 -0.78 2.78 10.99
N THR A 58 -1.24 2.34 9.81
CA THR A 58 -1.73 3.24 8.75
C THR A 58 -3.25 3.42 8.74
N PHE A 59 -4.00 2.58 9.45
CA PHE A 59 -5.46 2.51 9.41
C PHE A 59 -6.12 3.84 9.71
N TRP A 60 -5.73 4.46 10.82
CA TRP A 60 -6.38 5.70 11.27
C TRP A 60 -6.24 6.81 10.21
N ARG A 61 -5.05 6.97 9.63
CA ARG A 61 -4.79 7.97 8.58
C ARG A 61 -5.64 7.70 7.34
N VAL A 62 -5.72 6.45 6.91
CA VAL A 62 -6.48 6.05 5.71
C VAL A 62 -7.99 6.25 5.89
N MET A 63 -8.54 5.97 7.07
CA MET A 63 -10.00 5.97 7.27
C MET A 63 -10.56 7.30 7.80
N ASN A 64 -9.76 8.06 8.54
CA ASN A 64 -10.22 9.23 9.29
C ASN A 64 -9.68 10.56 8.74
N THR A 65 -8.78 10.55 7.75
CA THR A 65 -8.22 11.78 7.17
C THR A 65 -8.40 11.84 5.66
N LYS A 66 -8.38 13.04 5.10
CA LYS A 66 -8.37 13.29 3.64
C LYS A 66 -6.98 13.64 3.11
N GLN A 67 -5.93 13.36 3.88
CA GLN A 67 -4.56 13.71 3.51
C GLN A 67 -4.00 12.72 2.48
N ASN A 68 -3.06 13.19 1.65
CA ASN A 68 -2.30 12.32 0.77
C ASN A 68 -1.39 11.40 1.60
N ILE A 69 -1.39 10.11 1.30
CA ILE A 69 -0.64 9.10 2.06
C ILE A 69 0.23 8.29 1.09
N LEU A 70 1.50 8.07 1.46
CA LEU A 70 2.41 7.15 0.80
C LEU A 70 2.69 5.96 1.73
N ILE A 71 2.37 4.75 1.29
CA ILE A 71 2.65 3.50 2.03
C ILE A 71 3.68 2.66 1.27
N CYS A 72 4.91 2.65 1.79
CA CYS A 72 5.99 1.82 1.28
C CYS A 72 6.22 0.65 2.23
N ALA A 73 5.83 -0.55 1.82
CA ALA A 73 6.03 -1.78 2.58
C ALA A 73 6.27 -2.97 1.63
N PRO A 74 6.91 -4.05 2.10
CA PRO A 74 7.17 -5.25 1.30
C PRO A 74 5.91 -5.85 0.63
N ALA A 75 6.12 -6.72 -0.35
CA ALA A 75 5.03 -7.52 -0.91
C ALA A 75 4.32 -8.30 0.21
N SER A 76 3.02 -8.57 0.05
CA SER A 76 2.20 -9.27 1.05
C SER A 76 1.93 -8.53 2.37
N SER A 77 2.41 -7.29 2.58
CA SER A 77 2.08 -6.50 3.78
C SER A 77 0.65 -5.93 3.80
N GLY A 78 -0.21 -6.29 2.84
CA GLY A 78 -1.62 -5.88 2.83
C GLY A 78 -1.88 -4.42 2.42
N LYS A 79 -0.97 -3.82 1.66
CA LYS A 79 -1.11 -2.45 1.10
C LYS A 79 -2.34 -2.32 0.20
N SER A 80 -2.61 -3.32 -0.64
CA SER A 80 -3.76 -3.36 -1.55
C SER A 80 -5.08 -3.22 -0.78
N THR A 81 -5.18 -3.86 0.39
CA THR A 81 -6.34 -3.73 1.27
C THR A 81 -6.52 -2.31 1.78
N MET A 82 -5.43 -1.64 2.20
CA MET A 82 -5.51 -0.24 2.65
C MET A 82 -5.93 0.71 1.52
N ALA A 83 -5.41 0.51 0.31
CA ALA A 83 -5.81 1.28 -0.86
C ALA A 83 -7.31 1.07 -1.19
N MET A 84 -7.76 -0.18 -1.12
CA MET A 84 -9.16 -0.55 -1.35
C MET A 84 -10.10 0.10 -0.32
N LEU A 85 -9.73 0.05 0.96
CA LEU A 85 -10.49 0.70 2.03
C LEU A 85 -10.60 2.21 1.83
N SER A 86 -9.51 2.87 1.41
CA SER A 86 -9.53 4.29 1.06
C SER A 86 -10.51 4.62 -0.07
N ALA A 87 -10.51 3.81 -1.13
CA ALA A 87 -11.41 3.98 -2.27
C ALA A 87 -12.89 3.78 -1.86
N CYS A 88 -13.19 2.70 -1.15
CA CYS A 88 -14.53 2.44 -0.61
C CYS A 88 -15.00 3.57 0.33
N GLN A 89 -14.11 4.03 1.20
CA GLN A 89 -14.41 5.10 2.14
C GLN A 89 -14.70 6.42 1.43
N THR A 90 -13.97 6.71 0.34
CA THR A 90 -14.17 7.89 -0.50
C THR A 90 -15.53 7.86 -1.19
N ILE A 91 -15.91 6.72 -1.76
CA ILE A 91 -17.23 6.54 -2.40
C ILE A 91 -18.34 6.65 -1.35
N SER A 92 -18.17 6.02 -0.19
CA SER A 92 -19.18 6.00 0.88
C SER A 92 -19.41 7.36 1.55
N LYS A 93 -18.37 8.22 1.66
CA LYS A 93 -18.48 9.58 2.20
C LYS A 93 -18.76 10.64 1.12
N GLY A 94 -18.70 10.27 -0.15
CA GLY A 94 -18.87 11.16 -1.28
C GLY A 94 -20.34 11.47 -1.59
N SER A 95 -20.57 12.45 -2.46
CA SER A 95 -21.87 12.66 -3.10
C SER A 95 -22.13 11.59 -4.18
N ALA A 96 -23.35 11.52 -4.71
CA ALA A 96 -23.75 10.54 -5.72
C ALA A 96 -22.85 10.52 -6.98
N ASP A 97 -22.21 11.64 -7.31
CA ASP A 97 -21.32 11.79 -8.48
C ASP A 97 -19.84 11.52 -8.16
N SER A 98 -19.54 11.03 -6.95
CA SER A 98 -18.17 10.76 -6.53
C SER A 98 -17.66 9.45 -7.14
N PHE A 99 -16.45 9.48 -7.70
CA PHE A 99 -15.78 8.30 -8.21
C PHE A 99 -14.38 8.15 -7.59
N ALA A 100 -13.87 6.91 -7.57
CA ALA A 100 -12.51 6.60 -7.17
C ALA A 100 -11.79 5.87 -8.31
N LEU A 101 -10.59 6.33 -8.65
CA LEU A 101 -9.74 5.71 -9.68
C LEU A 101 -8.59 4.96 -9.02
N VAL A 102 -8.48 3.66 -9.30
CA VAL A 102 -7.36 2.83 -8.83
C VAL A 102 -6.49 2.43 -10.02
N ILE A 103 -5.22 2.82 -9.99
CA ILE A 103 -4.24 2.54 -11.04
C ILE A 103 -3.29 1.45 -10.55
N VAL A 104 -3.06 0.45 -11.38
CA VAL A 104 -2.17 -0.69 -11.11
C VAL A 104 -1.25 -0.93 -12.30
N SER A 105 -0.03 -1.43 -12.04
CA SER A 105 0.97 -1.65 -13.10
C SER A 105 0.65 -2.86 -13.98
N HIS A 106 -0.04 -3.87 -13.43
CA HIS A 106 -0.35 -5.12 -14.13
C HIS A 106 -1.78 -5.59 -13.91
N ARG A 107 -2.33 -6.29 -14.90
CA ARG A 107 -3.71 -6.82 -14.87
C ARG A 107 -3.96 -7.78 -13.70
N SER A 108 -2.95 -8.53 -13.26
CA SER A 108 -3.06 -9.43 -12.10
C SER A 108 -3.45 -8.68 -10.82
N GLN A 109 -2.79 -7.55 -10.55
CA GLN A 109 -3.10 -6.68 -9.41
C GLN A 109 -4.50 -6.07 -9.55
N GLY A 110 -4.90 -5.72 -10.77
CA GLY A 110 -6.25 -5.22 -11.05
C GLY A 110 -7.34 -6.23 -10.71
N LYS A 111 -7.13 -7.51 -11.05
CA LYS A 111 -8.05 -8.59 -10.68
C LYS A 111 -8.16 -8.75 -9.15
N GLU A 112 -7.06 -8.62 -8.42
CA GLU A 112 -7.03 -8.68 -6.96
C GLU A 112 -7.87 -7.54 -6.36
N ILE A 113 -7.65 -6.29 -6.80
CA ILE A 113 -8.42 -5.13 -6.34
C ILE A 113 -9.91 -5.27 -6.66
N VAL A 114 -10.27 -5.70 -7.87
CA VAL A 114 -11.68 -5.92 -8.25
C VAL A 114 -12.32 -7.02 -7.39
N SER A 115 -11.56 -8.08 -7.09
CA SER A 115 -12.03 -9.17 -6.22
C SER A 115 -12.26 -8.66 -4.79
N LEU A 116 -11.34 -7.86 -4.25
CA LEU A 116 -11.50 -7.21 -2.95
C LEU A 116 -12.73 -6.29 -2.96
N TYR A 117 -12.90 -5.44 -3.96
CA TYR A 117 -14.07 -4.55 -4.06
C TYR A 117 -15.40 -5.32 -4.03
N ARG A 118 -15.49 -6.44 -4.76
CA ARG A 118 -16.69 -7.29 -4.75
C ARG A 118 -17.01 -7.85 -3.38
N LEU A 119 -16.00 -8.12 -2.54
CA LEU A 119 -16.22 -8.55 -1.17
C LEU A 119 -16.86 -7.45 -0.31
N PHE A 120 -16.54 -6.17 -0.56
CA PHE A 120 -17.07 -5.03 0.19
C PHE A 120 -18.46 -4.57 -0.24
N GLN A 121 -18.93 -4.94 -1.45
CA GLN A 121 -20.17 -4.42 -2.06
C GLN A 121 -21.42 -5.29 -1.90
N GLY A 122 -21.32 -6.46 -1.27
CA GLY A 122 -22.47 -7.38 -1.19
C GLY A 122 -22.94 -7.69 0.20
#